data_AF-A0A251TM84-F1
#
_entry.id   AF-A0A251TM84-F1
#
_cell.length_a   1.000
_cell.length_b   1.000
_cell.length_c   1.000
_cell.angle_alpha   90.00
_cell.angle_beta   90.00
_cell.angle_gamma   90.00
#
_symmetry.space_group_name_H-M   'P 1'
#
loop_
_entity.id
_entity.type
_entity.pdbx_description
1 polymer ?
#
loop_
_entity_poly.entity_id
_entity_poly.type
_entity_poly.pdbx_seq_one_letter_code
_entity_poly.pdbx_strand_id
1 'polypeptide(L)'
;MATVSTFSLIFIFITHFFTGNGDQVTHRETFEIVTYGGGGALPSPTPEDNHYCPPPLPPPCPPPPPPSCQPMSPPPPPPPPPPPPPPPPPPPPPPPPPPSPSCPEPTPPPPPASCPPPTMPPPPPPPPTPSPPPPSPPPPVLKKSPPPRTPSPPPLSPPPPVLKNSPPPPSPPPPVPKKSPPPPSPPPPVPKKSPPPPPPTPSPPPPSPPPPTPSRPRKPVFESKRLEIVYDVIQTFKKKVTHDPLGITNTWKGGDICNYKGFICDTVPDFKQKALAGVKFNNFNFNGPNLTLNEFLIGLPDIVFFHANSNNFTGTIPSDIKNLRYFYELDLSNNNFSGRFPYEVLGANKLLFLDLRFNTFAGTVPAQVFGLNLDLLFINNNNFIQTLPYNLGKTTALYLTLANNKFVGGIPPSIGQASNTLLEVLFLNNQLTGCLPYQIGYLKKATVFDVGFNMLHGPIPHSFQCLMKMELLNLAYNKFSGVVPEEVCSLPNLSNFTLSYNYFTQVGPQCRKLIHSGILDMTKNCVIDLNNQRTDDECEEFFSRNHYVCPNEKFLTTHAPCNEGLSGAQVKSSNIQGRVPAPVQAPRRGSYGALSPH
;
A
#
# COMPACT_ATOMS: atom_id res chain seq x y z
N MET A 1 36.77 -22.47 9.27
CA MET A 1 35.85 -22.40 10.43
C MET A 1 35.87 -20.97 10.97
N ALA A 2 34.93 -20.13 10.53
CA ALA A 2 34.57 -18.84 11.13
C ALA A 2 33.44 -18.22 10.29
N THR A 3 32.19 -18.54 10.65
CA THR A 3 30.98 -17.78 10.26
C THR A 3 30.06 -17.76 11.48
N VAL A 4 30.47 -16.99 12.48
CA VAL A 4 29.62 -16.54 13.58
C VAL A 4 29.74 -15.03 13.58
N SER A 5 28.85 -14.34 12.87
CA SER A 5 28.55 -12.91 13.03
C SER A 5 27.49 -12.52 12.01
N THR A 6 26.54 -11.68 12.40
CA THR A 6 25.37 -11.09 11.66
C THR A 6 23.99 -11.73 11.87
N PHE A 7 23.81 -13.06 11.88
CA PHE A 7 22.46 -13.64 12.04
C PHE A 7 21.90 -13.60 13.48
N SER A 8 22.76 -13.62 14.51
CA SER A 8 22.31 -13.63 15.91
C SER A 8 21.86 -12.27 16.45
N LEU A 9 22.22 -11.16 15.80
CA LEU A 9 21.76 -9.83 16.22
C LEU A 9 20.33 -9.53 15.73
N ILE A 10 19.95 -10.01 14.54
CA ILE A 10 18.59 -9.83 14.00
C ILE A 10 17.56 -10.61 14.84
N PHE A 11 17.92 -11.80 15.34
CA PHE A 11 17.03 -12.61 16.18
C PHE A 11 16.78 -12.03 17.58
N ILE A 12 17.71 -11.25 18.12
CA ILE A 12 17.59 -10.66 19.47
C ILE A 12 16.71 -9.39 19.46
N PHE A 13 16.56 -8.70 18.33
CA PHE A 13 15.75 -7.48 18.26
C PHE A 13 14.24 -7.73 18.06
N ILE A 14 13.86 -8.86 17.46
CA ILE A 14 12.44 -9.24 17.34
C ILE A 14 11.87 -9.67 18.72
N THR A 15 12.70 -10.16 19.63
CA THR A 15 12.30 -10.54 21.00
C THR A 15 12.27 -9.38 22.00
N HIS A 16 12.60 -8.15 21.60
CA HIS A 16 12.53 -6.94 22.45
C HIS A 16 11.38 -5.98 22.08
N PHE A 17 10.45 -6.42 21.21
CA PHE A 17 9.22 -5.68 20.94
C PHE A 17 8.09 -5.89 21.97
N PHE A 18 8.34 -6.64 23.05
CA PHE A 18 7.41 -6.78 24.17
C PHE A 18 8.15 -6.75 25.52
N THR A 19 8.43 -5.56 26.03
CA THR A 19 8.71 -5.38 27.47
C THR A 19 7.94 -4.18 27.99
N GLY A 20 6.84 -4.46 28.68
CA GLY A 20 6.22 -3.58 29.66
C GLY A 20 6.02 -4.38 30.95
N ASN A 21 6.95 -4.21 31.90
CA ASN A 21 7.02 -4.67 33.30
C ASN A 21 6.70 -6.13 33.68
N GLY A 22 7.56 -6.68 34.56
CA GLY A 22 7.65 -8.11 34.84
C GLY A 22 6.64 -8.66 35.85
N ASP A 23 6.32 -9.94 35.66
CA ASP A 23 6.76 -11.02 36.54
C ASP A 23 6.65 -12.36 35.80
N GLN A 24 7.56 -13.28 36.14
CA GLN A 24 7.62 -14.73 35.89
C GLN A 24 6.90 -15.39 34.70
N VAL A 25 7.70 -16.18 33.98
CA VAL A 25 7.39 -17.09 32.87
C VAL A 25 6.26 -18.07 33.20
N THR A 26 5.18 -18.06 32.41
CA THR A 26 4.50 -19.22 31.79
C THR A 26 3.38 -18.71 30.87
N HIS A 27 3.13 -19.42 29.77
CA HIS A 27 2.14 -19.18 28.70
C HIS A 27 2.53 -18.23 27.54
N ARG A 28 2.62 -18.83 26.34
CA ARG A 28 2.53 -18.15 25.04
C ARG A 28 1.09 -17.65 24.90
N GLU A 29 0.88 -16.36 25.10
CA GLU A 29 -0.35 -15.69 24.72
C GLU A 29 -0.31 -15.39 23.23
N THR A 30 -1.33 -15.89 22.54
CA THR A 30 -1.73 -15.55 21.18
C THR A 30 -1.70 -14.03 20.98
N PHE A 31 -1.24 -13.55 19.82
CA PHE A 31 -1.39 -12.15 19.41
C PHE A 31 -2.88 -11.76 19.50
N GLU A 32 -3.28 -11.10 20.58
CA GLU A 32 -4.59 -10.46 20.67
C GLU A 32 -4.63 -9.31 19.67
N ILE A 33 -5.23 -9.60 18.52
CA ILE A 33 -5.80 -8.59 17.66
C ILE A 33 -6.95 -7.98 18.48
N VAL A 34 -6.74 -6.76 18.99
CA VAL A 34 -7.83 -5.93 19.51
C VAL A 34 -8.77 -5.61 18.34
N THR A 35 -9.70 -6.53 18.10
CA THR A 35 -10.93 -6.24 17.40
C THR A 35 -11.78 -5.46 18.40
N TYR A 36 -12.16 -4.23 18.06
CA TYR A 36 -13.24 -3.54 18.77
C TYR A 36 -14.55 -4.30 18.46
N GLY A 37 -14.78 -5.41 19.17
CA GLY A 37 -16.06 -6.08 19.27
C GLY A 37 -16.84 -5.45 20.42
N GLY A 38 -17.71 -4.48 20.12
CA GLY A 38 -18.64 -3.91 21.09
C GLY A 38 -19.69 -4.93 21.50
N GLY A 39 -19.37 -5.77 22.49
CA GLY A 39 -20.28 -6.69 23.17
C GLY A 39 -20.39 -6.31 24.65
N GLY A 40 -21.08 -5.21 24.95
CA GLY A 40 -21.40 -4.81 26.31
C GLY A 40 -22.79 -5.28 26.69
N ALA A 41 -22.88 -6.33 27.50
CA ALA A 41 -24.10 -6.71 28.20
C ALA A 41 -24.41 -5.65 29.28
N LEU A 42 -25.60 -5.05 29.21
CA LEU A 42 -26.13 -4.15 30.24
C LEU A 42 -26.62 -4.97 31.45
N PRO A 43 -26.34 -4.54 32.69
CA PRO A 43 -26.93 -5.16 33.87
C PRO A 43 -28.40 -4.72 34.05
N SER A 44 -29.23 -5.67 34.48
CA SER A 44 -30.64 -5.47 34.83
C SER A 44 -30.79 -4.60 36.09
N PRO A 45 -31.75 -3.65 36.14
CA PRO A 45 -32.14 -3.00 37.40
C PRO A 45 -33.38 -3.67 38.03
N THR A 46 -33.35 -3.77 39.36
CA THR A 46 -34.47 -4.14 40.24
C THR A 46 -35.48 -2.98 40.42
N PRO A 47 -36.71 -3.23 40.93
CA PRO A 47 -37.88 -2.37 40.75
C PRO A 47 -38.11 -1.37 41.89
N GLU A 48 -39.08 -0.46 41.66
CA GLU A 48 -39.57 0.67 42.49
C GLU A 48 -38.87 2.01 42.15
N ASP A 49 -39.54 3.10 41.76
CA ASP A 49 -40.86 3.60 42.19
C ASP A 49 -41.49 4.51 41.10
N ASN A 50 -42.81 4.54 41.05
CA ASN A 50 -43.62 5.33 40.10
C ASN A 50 -43.58 6.83 40.43
N HIS A 51 -43.49 7.72 39.42
CA HIS A 51 -44.47 8.81 39.16
C HIS A 51 -44.02 9.76 38.02
N TYR A 52 -44.94 9.99 37.07
CA TYR A 52 -45.00 11.04 36.04
C TYR A 52 -44.02 11.02 34.84
N CYS A 53 -44.49 10.49 33.70
CA CYS A 53 -43.95 10.77 32.37
C CYS A 53 -44.81 11.84 31.65
N PRO A 54 -44.21 12.90 31.06
CA PRO A 54 -44.89 13.71 30.05
C PRO A 54 -44.98 12.96 28.70
N PRO A 55 -45.96 13.27 27.83
CA PRO A 55 -46.13 12.56 26.56
C PRO A 55 -44.97 12.84 25.58
N PRO A 56 -44.67 11.89 24.67
CA PRO A 56 -43.57 12.03 23.72
C PRO A 56 -43.82 13.15 22.72
N LEU A 57 -42.78 13.90 22.41
CA LEU A 57 -42.78 14.91 21.34
C LEU A 57 -43.03 14.23 19.98
N PRO A 58 -43.81 14.86 19.07
CA PRO A 58 -44.04 14.33 17.74
C PRO A 58 -42.73 14.28 16.92
N PRO A 59 -42.62 13.33 15.97
CA PRO A 59 -41.42 13.18 15.16
C PRO A 59 -41.15 14.43 14.31
N PRO A 60 -39.88 14.80 14.07
CA PRO A 60 -39.55 15.92 13.20
C PRO A 60 -39.97 15.63 11.76
N CYS A 61 -40.53 16.65 11.10
CA CYS A 61 -40.96 16.60 9.70
C CYS A 61 -39.80 16.18 8.77
N PRO A 62 -40.09 15.39 7.71
CA PRO A 62 -39.09 15.08 6.70
C PRO A 62 -38.64 16.35 5.96
N PRO A 63 -37.35 16.42 5.55
CA PRO A 63 -36.86 17.56 4.79
C PRO A 63 -37.56 17.66 3.42
N PRO A 64 -37.72 18.88 2.87
CA PRO A 64 -38.34 19.08 1.57
C PRO A 64 -37.52 18.40 0.46
N PRO A 65 -38.18 17.94 -0.62
CA PRO A 65 -37.48 17.32 -1.74
C PRO A 65 -36.52 18.33 -2.41
N PRO A 66 -35.38 17.86 -2.94
CA PRO A 66 -34.46 18.72 -3.66
C PRO A 66 -35.12 19.32 -4.92
N PRO A 67 -34.73 20.54 -5.33
CA PRO A 67 -35.28 21.14 -6.54
C PRO A 67 -34.98 20.27 -7.76
N SER A 68 -35.99 20.10 -8.61
CA SER A 68 -35.92 19.39 -9.88
C SER A 68 -34.81 19.98 -10.76
N CYS A 69 -33.73 19.23 -10.96
CA CYS A 69 -32.70 19.55 -11.94
C CYS A 69 -33.30 19.49 -13.35
N GLN A 70 -33.24 20.61 -14.08
CA GLN A 70 -33.38 20.57 -15.53
C GLN A 70 -32.20 19.80 -16.15
N PRO A 71 -32.40 19.08 -17.26
CA PRO A 71 -31.31 18.36 -17.92
C PRO A 71 -30.29 19.36 -18.47
N MET A 72 -29.10 19.39 -17.86
CA MET A 72 -27.94 20.04 -18.46
C MET A 72 -27.54 19.26 -19.72
N SER A 73 -27.37 19.98 -20.82
CA SER A 73 -26.80 19.43 -22.06
C SER A 73 -25.47 18.72 -21.79
N PRO A 74 -25.20 17.57 -22.42
CA PRO A 74 -23.93 16.89 -22.23
C PRO A 74 -22.77 17.77 -22.69
N PRO A 75 -21.61 17.74 -21.99
CA PRO A 75 -20.43 18.45 -22.44
C PRO A 75 -19.98 17.93 -23.82
N PRO A 76 -19.36 18.77 -24.66
CA PRO A 76 -18.84 18.34 -25.94
C PRO A 76 -17.78 17.24 -25.75
N PRO A 77 -17.69 16.28 -26.69
CA PRO A 77 -16.70 15.21 -26.60
C PRO A 77 -15.28 15.79 -26.62
N PRO A 78 -14.33 15.15 -25.92
CA PRO A 78 -12.94 15.57 -25.93
C PRO A 78 -12.38 15.53 -27.36
N PRO A 79 -11.43 16.42 -27.70
CA PRO A 79 -10.77 16.39 -29.00
C PRO A 79 -10.06 15.04 -29.21
N PRO A 80 -9.98 14.55 -30.45
CA PRO A 80 -9.28 13.31 -30.76
C PRO A 80 -7.80 13.42 -30.34
N PRO A 81 -7.19 12.31 -29.89
CA PRO A 81 -5.79 12.30 -29.53
C PRO A 81 -4.92 12.69 -30.73
N PRO A 82 -3.78 13.37 -30.51
CA PRO A 82 -2.85 13.68 -31.58
C PRO A 82 -2.35 12.38 -32.24
N PRO A 83 -2.02 12.42 -33.54
CA PRO A 83 -1.48 11.26 -34.24
C PRO A 83 -0.18 10.80 -33.54
N PRO A 84 0.09 9.48 -33.51
CA PRO A 84 1.31 8.96 -32.92
C PRO A 84 2.53 9.57 -33.61
N PRO A 85 3.63 9.82 -32.88
CA PRO A 85 4.87 10.30 -33.47
C PRO A 85 5.37 9.29 -34.52
N PRO A 86 6.04 9.75 -35.59
CA PRO A 86 6.65 8.86 -36.55
C PRO A 86 7.63 7.91 -35.87
N PRO A 87 7.75 6.65 -36.35
CA PRO A 87 8.68 5.70 -35.78
C PRO A 87 10.11 6.26 -35.82
N PRO A 88 10.93 5.99 -34.79
CA PRO A 88 12.33 6.40 -34.78
C PRO A 88 13.05 5.80 -35.99
N PRO A 89 14.04 6.52 -36.57
CA PRO A 89 14.86 5.97 -37.63
C PRO A 89 15.55 4.67 -37.16
N PRO A 90 15.75 3.71 -38.07
CA PRO A 90 16.42 2.46 -37.71
C PRO A 90 17.81 2.75 -37.14
N PRO A 91 18.26 1.98 -36.13
CA PRO A 91 19.59 2.16 -35.57
C PRO A 91 20.65 1.98 -36.66
N PRO A 92 21.77 2.73 -36.59
CA PRO A 92 22.88 2.54 -37.52
C PRO A 92 23.40 1.10 -37.42
N PRO A 93 23.87 0.51 -38.54
CA PRO A 93 24.41 -0.83 -38.55
C PRO A 93 25.58 -0.94 -37.54
N PRO A 94 25.73 -2.08 -36.86
CA PRO A 94 26.83 -2.27 -35.91
C PRO A 94 28.17 -2.10 -36.62
N PRO A 95 29.19 -1.54 -35.93
CA PRO A 95 30.53 -1.45 -36.49
C PRO A 95 31.07 -2.85 -36.80
N PRO A 96 31.88 -3.00 -37.87
CA PRO A 96 32.44 -4.29 -38.24
C PRO A 96 33.31 -4.84 -37.09
N PRO A 97 33.30 -6.17 -36.88
CA PRO A 97 34.09 -6.78 -35.82
C PRO A 97 35.59 -6.54 -36.06
N PRO A 98 36.39 -6.37 -34.99
CA PRO A 98 37.83 -6.22 -35.12
C PRO A 98 38.45 -7.49 -35.74
N PRO A 99 39.54 -7.36 -36.52
CA PRO A 99 40.19 -8.49 -37.15
C PRO A 99 40.73 -9.45 -36.08
N SER A 100 40.30 -10.71 -36.16
CA SER A 100 40.80 -11.76 -35.28
C SER A 100 42.22 -12.19 -35.70
N PRO A 101 43.14 -12.41 -34.74
CA PRO A 101 44.50 -12.80 -35.05
C PRO A 101 44.58 -14.25 -35.56
N SER A 102 45.37 -14.42 -36.60
CA SER A 102 45.75 -15.65 -37.28
C SER A 102 46.61 -16.56 -36.41
N CYS A 103 46.32 -17.86 -36.42
CA CYS A 103 47.26 -18.98 -36.15
C CYS A 103 46.57 -20.34 -36.50
N PRO A 104 47.36 -21.43 -36.71
CA PRO A 104 47.38 -22.13 -38.00
C PRO A 104 46.61 -23.47 -38.07
N GLU A 105 46.37 -23.86 -39.31
CA GLU A 105 45.70 -25.07 -39.81
C GLU A 105 46.45 -26.38 -39.48
N PRO A 106 45.76 -27.44 -39.02
CA PRO A 106 46.23 -28.81 -39.10
C PRO A 106 45.62 -29.53 -40.32
N THR A 107 46.48 -30.19 -41.08
CA THR A 107 46.19 -31.05 -42.24
C THR A 107 45.28 -32.24 -41.92
N PRO A 108 44.38 -32.66 -42.84
CA PRO A 108 43.48 -33.80 -42.63
C PRO A 108 44.11 -35.15 -43.06
N PRO A 109 43.72 -36.29 -42.44
CA PRO A 109 44.10 -37.64 -42.86
C PRO A 109 43.18 -38.19 -43.98
N PRO A 110 43.61 -39.26 -44.70
CA PRO A 110 42.96 -39.75 -45.93
C PRO A 110 41.73 -40.63 -45.68
N PRO A 111 40.89 -40.91 -46.71
CA PRO A 111 39.55 -41.46 -46.56
C PRO A 111 39.51 -43.00 -46.65
N PRO A 112 38.53 -43.66 -45.99
CA PRO A 112 38.06 -44.98 -46.38
C PRO A 112 36.69 -44.96 -47.07
N ALA A 113 36.40 -46.08 -47.71
CA ALA A 113 35.52 -46.27 -48.87
C ALA A 113 33.99 -46.28 -48.61
N SER A 114 33.28 -45.71 -49.59
CA SER A 114 31.97 -46.07 -50.18
C SER A 114 30.99 -46.98 -49.41
N CYS A 115 29.83 -46.41 -49.07
CA CYS A 115 28.50 -47.04 -49.20
C CYS A 115 27.44 -45.94 -49.50
N PRO A 116 26.45 -46.17 -50.37
CA PRO A 116 25.48 -45.15 -50.78
C PRO A 116 24.28 -45.08 -49.81
N PRO A 117 23.82 -43.89 -49.40
CA PRO A 117 22.53 -43.73 -48.75
C PRO A 117 21.41 -43.35 -49.75
N PRO A 118 20.14 -43.59 -49.39
CA PRO A 118 19.00 -43.55 -50.30
C PRO A 118 18.54 -42.13 -50.65
N THR A 119 17.90 -42.03 -51.82
CA THR A 119 17.28 -40.83 -52.38
C THR A 119 16.10 -40.33 -51.54
N MET A 120 16.21 -39.13 -50.97
CA MET A 120 15.08 -38.40 -50.37
C MET A 120 14.30 -37.62 -51.45
N PRO A 121 12.95 -37.58 -51.37
CA PRO A 121 12.09 -36.84 -52.29
C PRO A 121 12.15 -35.31 -52.05
N PRO A 122 11.79 -34.50 -53.06
CA PRO A 122 11.86 -33.04 -52.97
C PRO A 122 10.82 -32.45 -51.99
N PRO A 123 11.13 -31.30 -51.36
CA PRO A 123 10.23 -30.63 -50.44
C PRO A 123 9.00 -30.04 -51.16
N PRO A 124 7.83 -29.94 -50.48
CA PRO A 124 6.61 -29.37 -51.06
C PRO A 124 6.73 -27.85 -51.26
N PRO A 125 5.96 -27.27 -52.20
CA PRO A 125 5.99 -25.84 -52.49
C PRO A 125 5.40 -24.99 -51.35
N PRO A 126 5.81 -23.70 -51.23
CA PRO A 126 5.34 -22.81 -50.19
C PRO A 126 3.84 -22.46 -50.34
N PRO A 127 3.14 -22.13 -49.24
CA PRO A 127 1.71 -21.79 -49.26
C PRO A 127 1.46 -20.43 -49.96
N PRO A 128 0.29 -20.25 -50.58
CA PRO A 128 -0.06 -19.01 -51.27
C PRO A 128 -0.29 -17.84 -50.30
N THR A 129 0.20 -16.66 -50.68
CA THR A 129 -0.02 -15.38 -50.01
C THR A 129 -1.50 -14.98 -49.98
N PRO A 130 -2.03 -14.44 -48.88
CA PRO A 130 -3.43 -14.01 -48.79
C PRO A 130 -3.69 -12.74 -49.62
N SER A 131 -4.78 -12.77 -50.39
CA SER A 131 -5.30 -11.64 -51.17
C SER A 131 -5.94 -10.55 -50.28
N PRO A 132 -5.93 -9.27 -50.70
CA PRO A 132 -6.50 -8.17 -49.92
C PRO A 132 -8.04 -8.22 -49.87
N PRO A 133 -8.67 -7.65 -48.81
CA PRO A 133 -10.12 -7.68 -48.65
C PRO A 133 -10.84 -6.74 -49.64
N PRO A 134 -12.09 -7.06 -50.03
CA PRO A 134 -12.89 -6.26 -50.96
C PRO A 134 -13.44 -4.97 -50.31
N PRO A 135 -13.74 -3.93 -51.10
CA PRO A 135 -14.24 -2.64 -50.60
C PRO A 135 -15.70 -2.73 -50.12
N SER A 136 -15.99 -2.04 -49.02
CA SER A 136 -17.32 -1.94 -48.40
C SER A 136 -18.34 -1.20 -49.29
N PRO A 137 -19.63 -1.61 -49.28
CA PRO A 137 -20.68 -1.00 -50.09
C PRO A 137 -21.16 0.36 -49.54
N PRO A 138 -21.72 1.25 -50.39
CA PRO A 138 -22.19 2.57 -50.00
C PRO A 138 -23.54 2.50 -49.25
N PRO A 139 -23.84 3.47 -48.36
CA PRO A 139 -25.09 3.51 -47.61
C PRO A 139 -26.31 3.88 -48.50
N PRO A 140 -27.52 3.44 -48.12
CA PRO A 140 -28.71 3.55 -48.96
C PRO A 140 -29.34 4.96 -48.95
N VAL A 141 -29.86 5.32 -50.12
CA VAL A 141 -30.64 6.53 -50.43
C VAL A 141 -32.04 6.42 -49.84
N LEU A 142 -32.43 7.38 -49.01
CA LEU A 142 -33.82 7.57 -48.56
C LEU A 142 -34.40 8.89 -49.07
N LYS A 143 -35.67 8.80 -49.45
CA LYS A 143 -36.44 9.68 -50.34
C LYS A 143 -36.86 11.02 -49.70
N LYS A 144 -37.03 12.02 -50.57
CA LYS A 144 -37.56 13.38 -50.31
C LYS A 144 -39.03 13.39 -49.85
N SER A 145 -39.39 14.36 -49.02
CA SER A 145 -40.73 14.96 -48.87
C SER A 145 -40.59 16.45 -48.44
N PRO A 146 -41.57 17.32 -48.73
CA PRO A 146 -41.37 18.73 -49.16
C PRO A 146 -41.39 19.79 -48.03
N PRO A 147 -41.02 21.07 -48.32
CA PRO A 147 -40.83 22.11 -47.30
C PRO A 147 -42.08 22.98 -47.07
N PRO A 148 -42.14 23.73 -45.96
CA PRO A 148 -42.79 25.04 -45.93
C PRO A 148 -41.79 26.20 -45.79
N ARG A 149 -42.27 27.34 -46.27
CA ARG A 149 -41.56 28.56 -46.68
C ARG A 149 -40.95 29.37 -45.54
N THR A 150 -39.91 30.11 -45.93
CA THR A 150 -39.32 31.29 -45.27
C THR A 150 -40.33 32.44 -45.08
N PRO A 151 -39.98 33.45 -44.26
CA PRO A 151 -39.49 34.68 -44.88
C PRO A 151 -38.19 35.24 -44.27
N SER A 152 -37.48 35.92 -45.16
CA SER A 152 -36.12 36.47 -45.13
C SER A 152 -35.87 37.59 -44.11
N PRO A 153 -34.60 37.80 -43.72
CA PRO A 153 -34.06 39.13 -43.44
C PRO A 153 -33.11 39.61 -44.58
N PRO A 154 -32.96 40.94 -44.76
CA PRO A 154 -32.19 41.54 -45.84
C PRO A 154 -30.66 41.53 -45.59
N PRO A 155 -29.86 41.82 -46.63
CA PRO A 155 -28.47 41.40 -46.77
C PRO A 155 -27.46 42.52 -46.47
N LEU A 156 -26.18 42.15 -46.29
CA LEU A 156 -25.03 42.56 -47.13
C LEU A 156 -23.69 42.29 -46.41
N SER A 157 -22.97 41.30 -46.94
CA SER A 157 -21.62 41.37 -47.56
C SER A 157 -20.56 42.38 -47.07
N PRO A 158 -19.27 42.18 -47.41
CA PRO A 158 -18.35 41.10 -47.05
C PRO A 158 -17.03 41.68 -46.48
N PRO A 159 -16.06 40.84 -46.06
CA PRO A 159 -14.66 41.25 -46.20
C PRO A 159 -13.80 40.18 -46.88
N PRO A 160 -12.84 40.61 -47.72
CA PRO A 160 -11.59 39.88 -47.95
C PRO A 160 -10.39 40.79 -47.58
N PRO A 161 -9.13 40.39 -47.79
CA PRO A 161 -8.42 39.44 -46.95
C PRO A 161 -7.06 39.98 -46.42
N VAL A 162 -6.58 39.33 -45.35
CA VAL A 162 -5.19 39.01 -44.96
C VAL A 162 -4.03 39.95 -45.35
N LEU A 163 -3.29 40.43 -44.33
CA LEU A 163 -1.82 40.46 -44.36
C LEU A 163 -1.21 40.54 -42.94
N LYS A 164 -0.12 39.80 -42.76
CA LYS A 164 0.69 39.61 -41.54
C LYS A 164 1.46 40.88 -41.15
N ASN A 165 1.66 41.12 -39.85
CA ASN A 165 2.96 41.33 -39.17
C ASN A 165 2.86 42.13 -37.85
N SER A 166 3.50 41.60 -36.79
CA SER A 166 4.26 42.34 -35.74
C SER A 166 3.52 43.09 -34.60
N PRO A 167 4.18 43.31 -33.43
CA PRO A 167 3.57 43.37 -32.09
C PRO A 167 3.08 44.78 -31.65
N PRO A 168 2.29 44.88 -30.54
CA PRO A 168 1.53 46.10 -30.23
C PRO A 168 2.32 47.22 -29.52
N PRO A 169 2.02 48.51 -29.81
CA PRO A 169 2.57 49.68 -29.11
C PRO A 169 1.68 50.20 -27.96
N PRO A 170 2.17 51.15 -27.12
CA PRO A 170 1.45 51.68 -25.94
C PRO A 170 0.92 53.13 -26.08
N SER A 171 0.13 53.55 -25.06
CA SER A 171 -0.21 54.94 -24.58
C SER A 171 -1.49 55.59 -25.18
N PRO A 172 -2.22 56.53 -24.50
CA PRO A 172 -1.68 57.78 -23.91
C PRO A 172 -2.28 58.32 -22.56
N PRO A 173 -1.61 59.30 -21.93
CA PRO A 173 -2.05 60.03 -20.72
C PRO A 173 -2.68 61.43 -20.99
N PRO A 174 -3.26 62.10 -19.95
CA PRO A 174 -3.88 63.44 -20.04
C PRO A 174 -2.89 64.63 -19.81
N PRO A 175 -3.34 65.90 -20.00
CA PRO A 175 -2.49 67.04 -20.39
C PRO A 175 -2.07 68.02 -19.26
N VAL A 176 -1.11 68.90 -19.60
CA VAL A 176 -0.47 69.97 -18.80
C VAL A 176 -0.96 71.36 -19.22
N PRO A 177 -0.89 72.38 -18.33
CA PRO A 177 -0.43 73.72 -18.77
C PRO A 177 0.57 74.47 -17.84
N LYS A 178 1.71 74.86 -18.45
CA LYS A 178 2.58 76.07 -18.46
C LYS A 178 2.85 77.02 -17.25
N LYS A 179 4.12 77.48 -17.22
CA LYS A 179 4.89 78.39 -16.31
C LYS A 179 4.86 79.89 -16.66
N SER A 180 5.31 80.78 -15.74
CA SER A 180 6.35 81.87 -15.86
C SER A 180 6.25 82.93 -14.72
N PRO A 181 7.16 83.93 -14.49
CA PRO A 181 8.65 84.08 -14.57
C PRO A 181 9.31 84.81 -13.33
N PRO A 182 10.65 85.12 -13.28
CA PRO A 182 11.42 85.65 -12.12
C PRO A 182 11.83 87.15 -12.22
N PRO A 183 12.52 87.77 -11.21
CA PRO A 183 13.93 88.26 -11.35
C PRO A 183 14.70 88.48 -9.97
N PRO A 184 15.78 89.30 -9.82
CA PRO A 184 17.21 89.01 -10.09
C PRO A 184 18.21 89.34 -8.92
N SER A 185 19.51 89.08 -9.12
CA SER A 185 20.64 89.22 -8.16
C SER A 185 21.44 90.54 -8.27
N PRO A 186 22.29 90.87 -7.25
CA PRO A 186 23.65 91.39 -7.51
C PRO A 186 24.72 90.88 -6.45
N PRO A 187 25.97 91.42 -6.30
CA PRO A 187 27.23 90.73 -6.66
C PRO A 187 28.32 90.68 -5.52
N PRO A 188 29.55 90.14 -5.75
CA PRO A 188 30.65 90.08 -4.75
C PRO A 188 31.80 91.08 -5.05
N PRO A 189 32.78 91.40 -4.13
CA PRO A 189 33.96 90.54 -3.89
C PRO A 189 34.84 90.71 -2.58
N VAL A 190 35.84 89.81 -2.42
CA VAL A 190 37.16 89.82 -1.69
C VAL A 190 37.30 89.87 -0.13
N PRO A 191 38.41 89.35 0.47
CA PRO A 191 38.45 88.65 1.77
C PRO A 191 39.30 89.35 2.85
N LYS A 192 39.16 88.95 4.14
CA LYS A 192 40.20 89.16 5.19
C LYS A 192 39.97 88.38 6.50
N LYS A 193 41.00 87.61 6.86
CA LYS A 193 41.63 87.30 8.16
C LYS A 193 40.81 86.92 9.40
N SER A 194 41.31 85.86 10.04
CA SER A 194 40.88 85.12 11.24
C SER A 194 40.85 85.90 12.56
N PRO A 195 39.95 85.53 13.48
CA PRO A 195 40.07 85.80 14.93
C PRO A 195 40.43 84.54 15.76
N PRO A 196 40.85 84.73 17.04
CA PRO A 196 41.60 83.77 17.86
C PRO A 196 40.73 82.72 18.61
N PRO A 197 41.35 81.66 19.19
CA PRO A 197 40.61 80.54 19.78
C PRO A 197 40.00 80.87 21.16
N PRO A 198 38.86 80.23 21.51
CA PRO A 198 38.33 80.26 22.88
C PRO A 198 39.16 79.38 23.85
N PRO A 199 39.12 79.66 25.17
CA PRO A 199 39.97 79.03 26.19
C PRO A 199 39.63 77.56 26.45
N PRO A 200 40.57 76.75 26.98
CA PRO A 200 40.38 75.31 27.18
C PRO A 200 39.35 75.02 28.29
N THR A 201 38.35 74.22 27.95
CA THR A 201 37.48 73.51 28.90
C THR A 201 38.26 72.40 29.62
N PRO A 202 37.98 72.13 30.90
CA PRO A 202 38.69 71.09 31.67
C PRO A 202 38.43 69.70 31.09
N SER A 203 39.47 68.86 31.08
CA SER A 203 39.43 67.50 30.58
C SER A 203 38.34 66.66 31.29
N PRO A 204 37.54 65.87 30.57
CA PRO A 204 36.60 64.95 31.20
C PRO A 204 37.37 63.84 31.95
N PRO A 205 36.82 63.30 33.06
CA PRO A 205 37.42 62.17 33.76
C PRO A 205 37.55 60.96 32.81
N PRO A 206 38.55 60.08 33.03
CA PRO A 206 38.75 58.92 32.17
C PRO A 206 37.47 58.07 32.11
N PRO A 207 37.11 57.54 30.92
CA PRO A 207 35.93 56.69 30.79
C PRO A 207 36.08 55.48 31.69
N SER A 208 35.05 55.22 32.51
CA SER A 208 34.90 53.97 33.25
C SER A 208 35.05 52.78 32.29
N PRO A 209 35.72 51.69 32.72
CA PRO A 209 35.99 50.55 31.86
C PRO A 209 34.68 50.03 31.24
N PRO A 210 34.70 49.65 29.95
CA PRO A 210 33.50 49.16 29.31
C PRO A 210 32.96 47.95 30.09
N PRO A 211 31.63 47.84 30.25
CA PRO A 211 31.03 46.66 30.87
C PRO A 211 31.52 45.40 30.14
N PRO A 212 31.78 44.29 30.86
CA PRO A 212 32.27 43.07 30.24
C PRO A 212 31.34 42.70 29.09
N THR A 213 31.93 42.57 27.90
CA THR A 213 31.24 42.13 26.69
C THR A 213 30.45 40.86 27.03
N PRO A 214 29.15 40.78 26.73
CA PRO A 214 28.40 39.56 26.99
C PRO A 214 29.11 38.41 26.28
N SER A 215 29.60 37.46 27.07
CA SER A 215 30.33 36.30 26.58
C SER A 215 29.50 35.67 25.47
N ARG A 216 30.04 35.67 24.25
CA ARG A 216 29.43 35.00 23.10
C ARG A 216 29.02 33.59 23.56
N PRO A 217 27.77 33.13 23.31
CA PRO A 217 27.35 31.81 23.73
C PRO A 217 28.40 30.80 23.28
N ARG A 218 28.99 30.09 24.25
CA ARG A 218 30.04 29.10 23.96
C ARG A 218 29.39 28.05 23.07
N LYS A 219 29.88 27.89 21.84
CA LYS A 219 29.37 26.86 20.93
C LYS A 219 29.40 25.50 21.65
N PRO A 220 28.35 24.67 21.52
CA PRO A 220 28.37 23.34 22.10
C PRO A 220 29.59 22.56 21.57
N VAL A 221 30.25 21.81 22.45
CA VAL A 221 31.35 20.92 22.07
C VAL A 221 30.75 19.56 21.74
N PHE A 222 31.09 19.01 20.58
CA PHE A 222 30.58 17.73 20.10
C PHE A 222 31.69 16.67 20.11
N GLU A 223 31.34 15.43 20.44
CA GLU A 223 32.27 14.29 20.44
C GLU A 223 32.79 13.96 19.04
N SER A 224 31.98 14.23 18.00
CA SER A 224 32.35 14.00 16.61
C SER A 224 31.76 15.06 15.69
N LYS A 225 32.36 15.20 14.50
CA LYS A 225 31.83 16.06 13.43
C LYS A 225 30.47 15.55 12.92
N ARG A 226 30.19 14.26 13.06
CA ARG A 226 28.90 13.66 12.68
C ARG A 226 27.77 14.10 13.59
N LEU A 227 28.03 14.20 14.89
CA LEU A 227 27.07 14.71 15.86
C LEU A 227 26.86 16.22 15.70
N GLU A 228 27.90 16.98 15.36
CA GLU A 228 27.78 18.42 15.06
C GLU A 228 26.80 18.69 13.92
N ILE A 229 26.83 17.89 12.84
CA ILE A 229 25.94 18.06 11.66
C ILE A 229 24.46 17.96 12.05
N VAL A 230 24.09 17.00 12.90
CA VAL A 230 22.69 16.73 13.24
C VAL A 230 22.14 17.65 14.32
N TYR A 231 23.00 18.39 15.05
CA TYR A 231 22.56 19.26 16.14
C TYR A 231 21.55 20.31 15.68
N ASP A 232 21.85 21.05 14.62
CA ASP A 232 20.98 22.10 14.11
C ASP A 232 19.67 21.53 13.54
N VAL A 233 19.71 20.32 12.99
CA VAL A 233 18.53 19.58 12.52
C VAL A 233 17.61 19.25 13.69
N ILE A 234 18.15 18.71 14.78
CA ILE A 234 17.40 18.38 16.00
C ILE A 234 16.83 19.64 16.63
N GLN A 235 17.61 20.71 16.75
CA GLN A 235 17.13 21.97 17.34
C GLN A 235 16.06 22.66 16.48
N THR A 236 16.14 22.52 15.16
CA THR A 236 15.10 23.03 14.24
C THR A 236 13.82 22.22 14.37
N PHE A 237 13.93 20.89 14.41
CA PHE A 237 12.78 20.00 14.62
C PHE A 237 12.13 20.19 15.99
N LYS A 238 12.93 20.36 17.04
CA LYS A 238 12.45 20.69 18.39
C LYS A 238 11.49 21.87 18.41
N LYS A 239 11.75 22.91 17.61
CA LYS A 239 10.88 24.11 17.51
C LYS A 239 9.52 23.80 16.86
N LYS A 240 9.41 22.71 16.08
CA LYS A 240 8.16 22.26 15.47
C LYS A 240 7.26 21.50 16.46
N VAL A 241 7.85 20.93 17.52
CA VAL A 241 7.11 20.26 18.60
C VAL A 241 6.58 21.34 19.55
N THR A 242 5.29 21.66 19.44
CA THR A 242 4.63 22.66 20.31
C THR A 242 3.92 22.00 21.50
N HIS A 243 3.63 20.70 21.40
CA HIS A 243 3.06 19.90 22.46
C HIS A 243 3.91 18.65 22.68
N ASP A 244 4.44 18.52 23.89
CA ASP A 244 5.33 17.46 24.36
C ASP A 244 4.93 17.12 25.80
N PRO A 245 3.92 16.27 26.01
CA PRO A 245 3.34 16.03 27.32
C PRO A 245 4.30 15.35 28.30
N LEU A 246 5.29 14.62 27.78
CA LEU A 246 6.30 13.92 28.59
C LEU A 246 7.56 14.77 28.83
N GLY A 247 7.62 15.98 28.26
CA GLY A 247 8.76 16.88 28.38
C GLY A 247 10.07 16.28 27.83
N ILE A 248 10.00 15.41 26.82
CA ILE A 248 11.16 14.73 26.21
C ILE A 248 12.16 15.74 25.65
N THR A 249 11.65 16.75 24.93
CA THR A 249 12.45 17.77 24.27
C THR A 249 13.24 18.64 25.25
N ASN A 250 12.89 18.63 26.54
CA ASN A 250 13.68 19.30 27.59
C ASN A 250 15.08 18.72 27.73
N THR A 251 15.26 17.44 27.38
CA THR A 251 16.57 16.77 27.39
C THR A 251 17.46 17.18 26.22
N TRP A 252 16.89 17.78 25.16
CA TRP A 252 17.61 18.12 23.93
C TRP A 252 18.33 19.46 24.05
N LYS A 253 19.34 19.53 24.95
CA LYS A 253 20.14 20.72 25.23
C LYS A 253 21.64 20.37 25.31
N GLY A 254 22.49 21.22 24.73
CA GLY A 254 23.94 21.06 24.78
C GLY A 254 24.52 20.21 23.63
N GLY A 255 25.81 19.89 23.71
CA GLY A 255 26.50 19.15 22.63
C GLY A 255 26.37 17.63 22.72
N ASP A 256 25.86 17.12 23.84
CA ASP A 256 25.79 15.69 24.13
C ASP A 256 24.47 15.06 23.63
N ILE A 257 24.38 14.95 22.31
CA ILE A 257 23.18 14.46 21.60
C ILE A 257 22.82 13.04 22.00
N CYS A 258 23.81 12.23 22.37
CA CYS A 258 23.59 10.82 22.70
C CYS A 258 22.90 10.62 24.06
N ASN A 259 22.86 11.68 24.89
CA ASN A 259 22.08 11.71 26.12
C ASN A 259 20.66 12.26 25.93
N TYR A 260 20.29 12.65 24.71
CA TYR A 260 18.94 13.10 24.43
C TYR A 260 17.97 11.93 24.45
N LYS A 261 16.88 12.05 25.20
CA LYS A 261 15.83 11.02 25.21
C LYS A 261 15.26 10.85 23.80
N GLY A 262 15.18 9.59 23.36
CA GLY A 262 14.69 9.21 22.03
C GLY A 262 15.76 9.18 20.93
N PHE A 263 17.02 9.49 21.24
CA PHE A 263 18.12 9.42 20.28
C PHE A 263 19.11 8.34 20.66
N ILE A 264 19.54 7.55 19.67
CA ILE A 264 20.47 6.44 19.84
C ILE A 264 21.70 6.72 18.97
N CYS A 265 22.87 6.72 19.60
CA CYS A 265 24.14 6.90 18.90
C CYS A 265 24.89 5.58 18.78
N ASP A 266 25.61 5.43 17.67
CA ASP A 266 26.56 4.34 17.48
C ASP A 266 27.72 4.79 16.57
N THR A 267 28.74 3.95 16.43
CA THR A 267 29.92 4.21 15.60
C THR A 267 29.64 3.84 14.15
N VAL A 268 29.70 4.83 13.25
CA VAL A 268 29.53 4.58 11.81
C VAL A 268 30.75 3.82 11.27
N PRO A 269 30.57 2.66 10.63
CA PRO A 269 31.69 1.82 10.17
C PRO A 269 32.67 2.53 9.24
N ASP A 270 32.15 3.33 8.31
CA ASP A 270 32.95 4.03 7.29
C ASP A 270 33.92 5.06 7.88
N PHE A 271 33.47 5.78 8.91
CA PHE A 271 34.21 6.92 9.49
C PHE A 271 34.87 6.59 10.82
N LYS A 272 34.50 5.47 11.44
CA LYS A 272 34.89 5.11 12.81
C LYS A 272 34.63 6.24 13.81
N GLN A 273 33.54 6.97 13.60
CA GLN A 273 33.11 8.09 14.42
C GLN A 273 31.71 7.81 14.94
N LYS A 274 31.46 8.22 16.18
CA LYS A 274 30.13 8.19 16.77
C LYS A 274 29.21 9.13 16.00
N ALA A 275 28.02 8.68 15.63
CA ALA A 275 26.99 9.47 14.99
C ALA A 275 25.62 9.10 15.57
N LEU A 276 24.60 9.86 15.20
CA LEU A 276 23.23 9.50 15.51
C LEU A 276 22.80 8.36 14.59
N ALA A 277 22.67 7.15 15.16
CA ALA A 277 22.30 5.95 14.43
C ALA A 277 20.78 5.71 14.41
N GLY A 278 20.03 6.19 15.41
CA GLY A 278 18.60 5.91 15.45
C GLY A 278 17.78 6.87 16.27
N VAL A 279 16.49 6.88 15.98
CA VAL A 279 15.49 7.72 16.65
C VAL A 279 14.32 6.87 17.10
N LYS A 280 13.97 6.98 18.38
CA LYS A 280 12.85 6.29 19.04
C LYS A 280 11.93 7.31 19.69
N PHE A 281 10.90 7.71 18.96
CA PHE A 281 9.85 8.63 19.39
C PHE A 281 8.53 7.93 19.72
N ASN A 282 8.54 6.61 19.86
CA ASN A 282 7.33 5.84 20.17
C ASN A 282 6.65 6.35 21.44
N ASN A 283 5.33 6.57 21.38
CA ASN A 283 4.47 6.97 22.49
C ASN A 283 4.79 8.34 23.11
N PHE A 284 5.53 9.20 22.42
CA PHE A 284 5.84 10.54 22.94
C PHE A 284 4.68 11.53 22.80
N ASN A 285 3.69 11.22 21.95
CA ASN A 285 2.53 12.08 21.68
C ASN A 285 2.95 13.50 21.28
N PHE A 286 4.01 13.61 20.46
CA PHE A 286 4.46 14.88 19.92
C PHE A 286 3.42 15.45 18.95
N ASN A 287 3.09 16.72 19.14
CA ASN A 287 2.18 17.45 18.27
C ASN A 287 2.69 18.86 17.98
N GLY A 288 2.35 19.36 16.80
CA GLY A 288 2.58 20.73 16.38
C GLY A 288 1.95 21.01 15.01
N PRO A 289 1.67 22.29 14.70
CA PRO A 289 0.90 22.66 13.51
C PRO A 289 1.58 22.30 12.18
N ASN A 290 2.89 22.07 12.18
CA ASN A 290 3.67 21.64 11.02
C ASN A 290 4.72 20.60 11.43
N LEU A 291 4.29 19.59 12.20
CA LEU A 291 5.16 18.52 12.66
C LEU A 291 5.43 17.51 11.53
N THR A 292 6.24 17.94 10.56
CA THR A 292 6.61 17.21 9.34
C THR A 292 8.03 16.65 9.42
N LEU A 293 8.26 15.54 8.72
CA LEU A 293 9.53 14.79 8.77
C LEU A 293 10.52 15.13 7.65
N ASN A 294 10.11 15.91 6.64
CA ASN A 294 10.88 16.14 5.41
C ASN A 294 12.33 16.59 5.69
N GLU A 295 12.49 17.73 6.38
CA GLU A 295 13.82 18.27 6.73
C GLU A 295 14.52 17.47 7.82
N PHE A 296 13.76 16.80 8.69
CA PHE A 296 14.32 16.07 9.82
C PHE A 296 15.04 14.82 9.34
N LEU A 297 14.36 13.92 8.62
CA LEU A 297 14.94 12.64 8.21
C LEU A 297 16.16 12.80 7.29
N ILE A 298 16.09 13.71 6.30
CA ILE A 298 17.22 13.93 5.37
C ILE A 298 18.42 14.60 6.06
N GLY A 299 18.17 15.34 7.14
CA GLY A 299 19.20 15.98 7.94
C GLY A 299 19.97 14.99 8.83
N LEU A 300 19.56 13.72 8.89
CA LEU A 300 20.20 12.67 9.67
C LEU A 300 20.90 11.66 8.73
N PRO A 301 22.10 11.99 8.20
CA PRO A 301 22.70 11.26 7.08
C PRO A 301 23.13 9.82 7.40
N ASP A 302 23.31 9.52 8.68
CA ASP A 302 23.82 8.23 9.17
C ASP A 302 22.72 7.44 9.93
N ILE A 303 21.44 7.85 9.80
CA ILE A 303 20.31 7.18 10.46
C ILE A 303 20.06 5.77 9.89
N VAL A 304 19.80 4.85 10.81
CA VAL A 304 19.57 3.43 10.59
C VAL A 304 18.10 3.10 10.72
N PHE A 305 17.46 3.63 11.76
CA PHE A 305 16.03 3.44 12.01
C PHE A 305 15.37 4.71 12.53
N PHE A 306 14.11 4.91 12.13
CA PHE A 306 13.24 5.95 12.67
C PHE A 306 11.93 5.31 13.12
N HIS A 307 11.72 5.28 14.44
CA HIS A 307 10.49 4.78 15.04
C HIS A 307 9.72 5.92 15.68
N ALA A 308 8.49 6.14 15.24
CA ALA A 308 7.67 7.27 15.63
C ALA A 308 6.20 6.90 15.87
N ASN A 309 5.96 5.66 16.32
CA ASN A 309 4.63 5.18 16.63
C ASN A 309 3.91 6.10 17.64
N SER A 310 2.61 6.32 17.47
CA SER A 310 1.75 7.04 18.42
C SER A 310 2.21 8.48 18.68
N ASN A 311 2.22 9.27 17.61
CA ASN A 311 2.46 10.71 17.61
C ASN A 311 1.46 11.41 16.67
N ASN A 312 1.60 12.72 16.47
CA ASN A 312 0.76 13.49 15.55
C ASN A 312 1.58 14.02 14.35
N PHE A 313 2.49 13.20 13.81
CA PHE A 313 3.24 13.57 12.60
C PHE A 313 2.32 13.72 11.39
N THR A 314 2.62 14.70 10.53
CA THR A 314 1.87 15.01 9.32
C THR A 314 2.80 15.19 8.11
N GLY A 315 2.22 15.46 6.94
CA GLY A 315 2.95 15.74 5.70
C GLY A 315 3.30 14.48 4.91
N THR A 316 4.46 14.49 4.25
CA THR A 316 4.93 13.40 3.38
C THR A 316 6.33 12.94 3.77
N ILE A 317 6.73 11.78 3.26
CA ILE A 317 8.10 11.28 3.36
C ILE A 317 8.98 12.05 2.34
N PRO A 318 10.22 12.44 2.70
CA PRO A 318 11.14 13.14 1.81
C PRO A 318 11.53 12.29 0.58
N SER A 319 11.60 12.91 -0.61
CA SER A 319 12.08 12.25 -1.84
C SER A 319 13.54 11.80 -1.77
N ASP A 320 14.32 12.45 -0.92
CA ASP A 320 15.74 12.16 -0.73
C ASP A 320 16.00 11.03 0.28
N ILE A 321 14.96 10.33 0.76
CA ILE A 321 15.11 9.15 1.63
C ILE A 321 15.99 8.06 1.01
N LYS A 322 15.99 7.98 -0.33
CA LYS A 322 16.88 7.09 -1.12
C LYS A 322 18.37 7.34 -0.89
N ASN A 323 18.74 8.53 -0.41
CA ASN A 323 20.14 8.91 -0.18
C ASN A 323 20.64 8.47 1.20
N LEU A 324 19.75 8.01 2.09
CA LEU A 324 20.13 7.51 3.41
C LEU A 324 20.74 6.11 3.27
N ARG A 325 22.05 6.01 3.52
CA ARG A 325 22.86 4.84 3.16
C ARG A 325 22.59 3.60 4.01
N TYR A 326 22.16 3.80 5.26
CA TYR A 326 21.96 2.74 6.24
C TYR A 326 20.50 2.63 6.71
N PHE A 327 19.55 3.23 5.99
CA PHE A 327 18.18 3.29 6.47
C PHE A 327 17.43 1.98 6.25
N TYR A 328 17.27 1.20 7.32
CA TYR A 328 16.70 -0.15 7.31
C TYR A 328 15.27 -0.19 7.86
N GLU A 329 14.89 0.69 8.78
CA GLU A 329 13.59 0.62 9.45
C GLU A 329 12.89 1.96 9.52
N LEU A 330 11.63 1.97 9.07
CA LEU A 330 10.74 3.11 9.14
C LEU A 330 9.42 2.69 9.77
N ASP A 331 9.16 3.19 10.98
CA ASP A 331 7.89 3.05 11.66
C ASP A 331 7.23 4.42 11.84
N LEU A 332 6.16 4.64 11.08
CA LEU A 332 5.30 5.83 11.12
C LEU A 332 3.89 5.47 11.56
N SER A 333 3.70 4.33 12.21
CA SER A 333 2.39 3.84 12.60
C SER A 333 1.68 4.77 13.59
N ASN A 334 0.35 4.78 13.57
CA ASN A 334 -0.48 5.57 14.49
C ASN A 334 -0.09 7.06 14.51
N ASN A 335 -0.26 7.72 13.37
CA ASN A 335 0.05 9.13 13.16
C ASN A 335 -1.06 9.83 12.33
N ASN A 336 -0.84 11.10 12.00
CA ASN A 336 -1.76 11.90 11.19
C ASN A 336 -1.29 12.05 9.73
N PHE A 337 -0.54 11.07 9.19
CA PHE A 337 -0.18 11.09 7.77
C PHE A 337 -1.42 10.87 6.90
N SER A 338 -1.48 11.59 5.77
CA SER A 338 -2.62 11.60 4.85
C SER A 338 -2.14 11.72 3.40
N GLY A 339 -3.08 11.68 2.45
CA GLY A 339 -2.77 11.74 1.02
C GLY A 339 -2.47 10.37 0.43
N ARG A 340 -1.71 10.31 -0.67
CA ARG A 340 -1.38 9.04 -1.35
C ARG A 340 -0.34 8.22 -0.60
N PHE A 341 -0.20 6.94 -0.97
CA PHE A 341 0.96 6.12 -0.57
C PHE A 341 2.27 6.90 -0.82
N PRO A 342 3.24 6.92 0.10
CA PRO A 342 4.49 7.66 -0.07
C PRO A 342 5.42 6.94 -1.07
N TYR A 343 5.37 7.33 -2.34
CA TYR A 343 6.19 6.74 -3.42
C TYR A 343 7.69 6.87 -3.19
N GLU A 344 8.09 7.81 -2.33
CA GLU A 344 9.47 8.09 -1.97
C GLU A 344 10.15 6.88 -1.32
N VAL A 345 9.40 6.04 -0.57
CA VAL A 345 9.94 4.82 0.06
C VAL A 345 10.37 3.78 -0.97
N LEU A 346 9.87 3.86 -2.21
CA LEU A 346 10.27 2.96 -3.29
C LEU A 346 11.75 3.13 -3.68
N GLY A 347 12.36 4.28 -3.35
CA GLY A 347 13.79 4.53 -3.56
C GLY A 347 14.67 4.10 -2.38
N ALA A 348 14.08 3.79 -1.21
CA ALA A 348 14.80 3.34 -0.03
C ALA A 348 15.14 1.85 -0.14
N ASN A 349 15.99 1.49 -1.09
CA ASN A 349 16.26 0.09 -1.48
C ASN A 349 16.96 -0.77 -0.41
N LYS A 350 17.31 -0.18 0.73
CA LYS A 350 17.88 -0.87 1.90
C LYS A 350 16.85 -1.13 2.99
N LEU A 351 15.65 -0.54 2.88
CA LEU A 351 14.61 -0.69 3.88
C LEU A 351 14.20 -2.17 3.98
N LEU A 352 14.15 -2.69 5.20
CA LEU A 352 13.69 -4.03 5.56
C LEU A 352 12.34 -3.97 6.30
N PHE A 353 12.08 -2.89 7.04
CA PHE A 353 10.86 -2.71 7.82
C PHE A 353 10.15 -1.43 7.39
N LEU A 354 8.91 -1.57 6.93
CA LEU A 354 8.03 -0.45 6.61
C LEU A 354 6.68 -0.59 7.31
N ASP A 355 6.43 0.27 8.30
CA ASP A 355 5.16 0.35 9.01
C ASP A 355 4.50 1.72 8.83
N LEU A 356 3.35 1.71 8.15
CA LEU A 356 2.51 2.87 7.85
C LEU A 356 1.11 2.71 8.44
N ARG A 357 0.90 1.76 9.37
CA ARG A 357 -0.43 1.41 9.87
C ARG A 357 -1.09 2.56 10.63
N PHE A 358 -2.41 2.53 10.74
CA PHE A 358 -3.16 3.52 11.52
C PHE A 358 -2.84 4.95 11.11
N ASN A 359 -2.96 5.22 9.81
CA ASN A 359 -2.86 6.56 9.23
C ASN A 359 -4.09 6.79 8.35
N THR A 360 -4.10 7.89 7.60
CA THR A 360 -5.20 8.23 6.68
C THR A 360 -4.75 8.22 5.22
N PHE A 361 -3.71 7.45 4.88
CA PHE A 361 -3.28 7.29 3.49
C PHE A 361 -4.41 6.71 2.64
N ALA A 362 -4.52 7.16 1.38
CA ALA A 362 -5.61 6.83 0.48
C ALA A 362 -5.11 6.59 -0.94
N GLY A 363 -6.02 6.12 -1.81
CA GLY A 363 -5.72 5.85 -3.21
C GLY A 363 -4.99 4.52 -3.40
N THR A 364 -4.10 4.45 -4.38
CA THR A 364 -3.44 3.22 -4.80
C THR A 364 -2.13 2.97 -4.05
N VAL A 365 -1.80 1.70 -3.88
CA VAL A 365 -0.49 1.23 -3.40
C VAL A 365 0.30 0.76 -4.63
N PRO A 366 1.44 1.40 -4.95
CA PRO A 366 2.22 1.06 -6.13
C PRO A 366 2.68 -0.39 -6.11
N ALA A 367 2.47 -1.10 -7.22
CA ALA A 367 2.90 -2.49 -7.39
C ALA A 367 4.37 -2.71 -6.98
N GLN A 368 5.24 -1.73 -7.26
CA GLN A 368 6.66 -1.75 -6.94
C GLN A 368 6.96 -2.04 -5.46
N VAL A 369 6.08 -1.67 -4.51
CA VAL A 369 6.31 -1.95 -3.08
C VAL A 369 6.43 -3.44 -2.80
N PHE A 370 5.68 -4.27 -3.52
CA PHE A 370 5.72 -5.73 -3.41
C PHE A 370 6.95 -6.34 -4.07
N GLY A 371 7.78 -5.55 -4.75
CA GLY A 371 9.08 -5.99 -5.27
C GLY A 371 10.28 -5.49 -4.45
N LEU A 372 10.04 -4.73 -3.37
CA LEU A 372 11.11 -4.32 -2.47
C LEU A 372 11.59 -5.51 -1.63
N ASN A 373 12.84 -5.43 -1.18
CA ASN A 373 13.43 -6.42 -0.28
C ASN A 373 13.07 -6.10 1.18
N LEU A 374 11.81 -6.32 1.55
CA LEU A 374 11.26 -6.04 2.88
C LEU A 374 11.07 -7.35 3.64
N ASP A 375 11.33 -7.35 4.94
CA ASP A 375 10.92 -8.40 5.86
C ASP A 375 9.50 -8.15 6.38
N LEU A 376 9.11 -6.88 6.55
CA LEU A 376 7.80 -6.47 7.07
C LEU A 376 7.19 -5.34 6.22
N LEU A 377 5.96 -5.56 5.74
CA LEU A 377 5.16 -4.55 5.04
C LEU A 377 3.79 -4.39 5.70
N PHE A 378 3.67 -3.32 6.47
CA PHE A 378 2.54 -3.04 7.34
C PHE A 378 1.80 -1.79 6.86
N ILE A 379 0.65 -1.97 6.21
CA ILE A 379 -0.15 -0.84 5.68
C ILE A 379 -1.64 -0.91 6.05
N ASN A 380 -2.00 -1.74 7.02
CA ASN A 380 -3.37 -1.85 7.51
C ASN A 380 -3.90 -0.57 8.19
N ASN A 381 -5.22 -0.48 8.31
CA ASN A 381 -5.91 0.66 8.94
C ASN A 381 -5.56 1.98 8.25
N ASN A 382 -5.83 2.00 6.93
CA ASN A 382 -5.70 3.16 6.06
C ASN A 382 -6.94 3.20 5.13
N ASN A 383 -6.94 4.09 4.15
CA ASN A 383 -7.99 4.28 3.16
C ASN A 383 -7.57 3.83 1.74
N PHE A 384 -6.66 2.85 1.62
CA PHE A 384 -6.22 2.37 0.31
C PHE A 384 -7.34 1.66 -0.44
N ILE A 385 -7.47 1.96 -1.73
CA ILE A 385 -8.51 1.42 -2.61
C ILE A 385 -7.89 1.04 -3.96
N GLN A 386 -7.82 -0.26 -4.23
CA GLN A 386 -7.38 -0.82 -5.51
C GLN A 386 -7.61 -2.32 -5.55
N THR A 387 -7.43 -2.92 -6.73
CA THR A 387 -7.19 -4.36 -6.82
C THR A 387 -5.79 -4.71 -6.36
N LEU A 388 -5.63 -5.91 -5.77
CA LEU A 388 -4.30 -6.43 -5.45
C LEU A 388 -3.51 -6.66 -6.75
N PRO A 389 -2.29 -6.11 -6.87
CA PRO A 389 -1.56 -6.17 -8.12
C PRO A 389 -1.02 -7.58 -8.39
N TYR A 390 -0.92 -7.95 -9.67
CA TYR A 390 -0.46 -9.30 -10.06
C TYR A 390 0.95 -9.64 -9.57
N ASN A 391 1.77 -8.67 -9.19
CA ASN A 391 3.12 -8.90 -8.68
C ASN A 391 3.19 -9.04 -7.15
N LEU A 392 2.04 -9.18 -6.46
CA LEU A 392 1.97 -9.47 -5.02
C LEU A 392 2.91 -10.63 -4.63
N GLY A 393 2.95 -11.67 -5.45
CA GLY A 393 3.84 -12.83 -5.29
C GLY A 393 5.34 -12.57 -5.31
N LYS A 394 5.78 -11.39 -5.76
CA LYS A 394 7.20 -11.00 -5.71
C LYS A 394 7.64 -10.54 -4.32
N THR A 395 6.71 -10.42 -3.38
CA THR A 395 7.02 -9.92 -2.05
C THR A 395 8.01 -10.83 -1.35
N THR A 396 9.03 -10.20 -0.77
CA THR A 396 10.01 -10.86 0.09
C THR A 396 9.59 -10.83 1.56
N ALA A 397 8.49 -10.12 1.87
CA ALA A 397 8.01 -9.96 3.23
C ALA A 397 7.70 -11.31 3.87
N LEU A 398 8.06 -11.40 5.15
CA LEU A 398 7.67 -12.47 6.06
C LEU A 398 6.26 -12.19 6.59
N TYR A 399 6.00 -10.91 6.92
CA TYR A 399 4.72 -10.45 7.47
C TYR A 399 4.10 -9.40 6.55
N LEU A 400 2.95 -9.73 5.98
CA LEU A 400 2.21 -8.88 5.06
C LEU A 400 0.80 -8.62 5.59
N THR A 401 0.50 -7.36 5.91
CA THR A 401 -0.83 -6.96 6.35
C THR A 401 -1.37 -5.79 5.53
N LEU A 402 -2.52 -6.07 4.91
CA LEU A 402 -3.32 -5.13 4.11
C LEU A 402 -4.70 -4.88 4.77
N ALA A 403 -4.86 -5.34 6.00
CA ALA A 403 -6.13 -5.35 6.72
C ALA A 403 -6.79 -3.97 6.84
N ASN A 404 -8.09 -3.92 7.09
CA ASN A 404 -8.81 -2.67 7.41
C ASN A 404 -8.54 -1.56 6.37
N ASN A 405 -8.78 -1.88 5.09
CA ASN A 405 -8.65 -0.97 3.96
C ASN A 405 -9.85 -1.17 3.02
N LYS A 406 -9.76 -0.70 1.79
CA LYS A 406 -10.80 -0.79 0.76
C LYS A 406 -10.28 -1.53 -0.48
N PHE A 407 -9.41 -2.54 -0.30
CA PHE A 407 -8.95 -3.37 -1.42
C PHE A 407 -10.12 -4.15 -2.01
N VAL A 408 -10.19 -4.22 -3.34
CA VAL A 408 -11.28 -4.85 -4.11
C VAL A 408 -10.76 -5.95 -5.05
N GLY A 409 -11.65 -6.74 -5.64
CA GLY A 409 -11.27 -7.79 -6.59
C GLY A 409 -10.65 -9.01 -5.91
N GLY A 410 -10.15 -9.94 -6.73
CA GLY A 410 -9.58 -11.21 -6.28
C GLY A 410 -8.18 -11.14 -5.73
N ILE A 411 -7.85 -12.09 -4.85
CA ILE A 411 -6.48 -12.38 -4.46
C ILE A 411 -5.75 -12.94 -5.70
N PRO A 412 -4.64 -12.31 -6.16
CA PRO A 412 -3.99 -12.72 -7.39
C PRO A 412 -3.31 -14.09 -7.20
N PRO A 413 -3.39 -15.00 -8.19
CA PRO A 413 -2.73 -16.30 -8.16
C PRO A 413 -1.22 -16.25 -7.92
N SER A 414 -0.59 -15.11 -8.21
CA SER A 414 0.83 -14.90 -7.96
C SER A 414 1.22 -15.03 -6.49
N ILE A 415 0.29 -14.90 -5.54
CA ILE A 415 0.59 -15.05 -4.10
C ILE A 415 1.41 -16.32 -3.79
N GLY A 416 1.18 -17.43 -4.50
CA GLY A 416 1.95 -18.67 -4.33
C GLY A 416 3.45 -18.55 -4.68
N GLN A 417 3.85 -17.54 -5.45
CA GLN A 417 5.26 -17.26 -5.76
C GLN A 417 6.05 -16.77 -4.53
N ALA A 418 5.36 -16.24 -3.51
CA ALA A 418 5.95 -15.85 -2.23
C ALA A 418 6.02 -17.00 -1.21
N SER A 419 5.94 -18.25 -1.68
CA SER A 419 5.98 -19.48 -0.87
C SER A 419 7.25 -19.66 -0.03
N ASN A 420 8.34 -19.02 -0.43
CA ASN A 420 9.61 -19.10 0.28
C ASN A 420 9.76 -18.08 1.41
N THR A 421 8.88 -17.08 1.50
CA THR A 421 9.05 -15.92 2.38
C THR A 421 7.88 -15.77 3.34
N LEU A 422 6.64 -15.72 2.84
CA LEU A 422 5.46 -15.40 3.66
C LEU A 422 5.26 -16.39 4.81
N LEU A 423 5.17 -15.82 6.02
CA LEU A 423 4.77 -16.49 7.26
C LEU A 423 3.36 -16.10 7.66
N GLU A 424 3.03 -14.80 7.55
CA GLU A 424 1.72 -14.28 7.93
C GLU A 424 1.12 -13.38 6.85
N VAL A 425 -0.15 -13.65 6.52
CA VAL A 425 -0.91 -12.92 5.51
C VAL A 425 -2.23 -12.47 6.12
N LEU A 426 -2.39 -11.15 6.30
CA LEU A 426 -3.56 -10.55 6.94
C LEU A 426 -4.27 -9.58 5.98
N PHE A 427 -5.33 -10.04 5.33
CA PHE A 427 -6.16 -9.28 4.38
C PHE A 427 -7.58 -9.02 4.88
N LEU A 428 -7.85 -9.29 6.15
CA LEU A 428 -9.15 -9.10 6.78
C LEU A 428 -9.71 -7.68 6.68
N ASN A 429 -11.04 -7.58 6.72
CA ASN A 429 -11.80 -6.33 6.69
C ASN A 429 -11.42 -5.45 5.48
N ASN A 430 -11.69 -6.00 4.30
CA ASN A 430 -11.54 -5.34 3.01
C ASN A 430 -12.81 -5.59 2.16
N GLN A 431 -12.75 -5.24 0.88
CA GLN A 431 -13.82 -5.48 -0.09
C GLN A 431 -13.39 -6.50 -1.14
N LEU A 432 -12.53 -7.46 -0.78
CA LEU A 432 -12.03 -8.49 -1.71
C LEU A 432 -13.18 -9.40 -2.16
N THR A 433 -13.18 -9.77 -3.43
CA THR A 433 -14.22 -10.59 -4.09
C THR A 433 -13.58 -11.73 -4.87
N GLY A 434 -14.36 -12.60 -5.49
CA GLY A 434 -13.82 -13.71 -6.27
C GLY A 434 -13.46 -14.93 -5.42
N CYS A 435 -12.89 -15.93 -6.08
CA CYS A 435 -12.53 -17.21 -5.48
C CYS A 435 -11.10 -17.20 -4.95
N LEU A 436 -10.84 -18.00 -3.91
CA LEU A 436 -9.48 -18.23 -3.43
C LEU A 436 -8.66 -18.97 -4.50
N PRO A 437 -7.48 -18.47 -4.89
CA PRO A 437 -6.61 -19.19 -5.82
C PRO A 437 -5.98 -20.41 -5.15
N TYR A 438 -5.93 -21.55 -5.85
CA TYR A 438 -5.28 -22.77 -5.34
C TYR A 438 -3.78 -22.56 -5.06
N GLN A 439 -3.17 -21.54 -5.66
CA GLN A 439 -1.77 -21.21 -5.46
C GLN A 439 -1.43 -20.81 -4.02
N ILE A 440 -2.44 -20.46 -3.19
CA ILE A 440 -2.22 -20.29 -1.74
C ILE A 440 -1.66 -21.57 -1.12
N GLY A 441 -2.02 -22.76 -1.62
CA GLY A 441 -1.46 -24.04 -1.17
C GLY A 441 0.06 -24.18 -1.34
N TYR A 442 0.72 -23.30 -2.09
CA TYR A 442 2.19 -23.26 -2.15
C TYR A 442 2.84 -22.61 -0.93
N LEU A 443 2.10 -21.87 -0.09
CA LEU A 443 2.62 -21.14 1.07
C LEU A 443 2.94 -22.06 2.25
N LYS A 444 3.83 -23.04 2.06
CA LYS A 444 4.17 -24.09 3.03
C LYS A 444 4.81 -23.57 4.32
N LYS A 445 5.31 -22.33 4.32
CA LYS A 445 5.87 -21.67 5.50
C LYS A 445 4.85 -20.87 6.31
N ALA A 446 3.67 -20.59 5.73
CA ALA A 446 2.68 -19.75 6.37
C ALA A 446 2.09 -20.42 7.62
N THR A 447 2.00 -19.65 8.69
CA THR A 447 1.40 -20.01 9.98
C THR A 447 0.07 -19.30 10.20
N VAL A 448 -0.11 -18.11 9.61
CA VAL A 448 -1.33 -17.32 9.74
C VAL A 448 -1.84 -16.89 8.37
N PHE A 449 -3.11 -17.19 8.09
CA PHE A 449 -3.82 -16.69 6.92
C PHE A 449 -5.21 -16.19 7.32
N ASP A 450 -5.40 -14.88 7.25
CA ASP A 450 -6.66 -14.22 7.62
C ASP A 450 -7.21 -13.40 6.44
N VAL A 451 -8.36 -13.82 5.93
CA VAL A 451 -9.14 -13.11 4.91
C VAL A 451 -10.57 -12.81 5.39
N GLY A 452 -10.78 -12.80 6.71
CA GLY A 452 -12.09 -12.59 7.30
C GLY A 452 -12.70 -11.23 6.94
N PHE A 453 -14.01 -11.09 7.03
CA PHE A 453 -14.72 -9.82 6.73
C PHE A 453 -14.40 -9.30 5.32
N ASN A 454 -14.69 -10.12 4.30
CA ASN A 454 -14.57 -9.77 2.89
C ASN A 454 -15.83 -10.23 2.14
N MET A 455 -15.79 -10.18 0.81
CA MET A 455 -16.85 -10.66 -0.08
C MET A 455 -16.35 -11.83 -0.96
N LEU A 456 -15.37 -12.59 -0.47
CA LEU A 456 -14.82 -13.76 -1.17
C LEU A 456 -15.87 -14.88 -1.21
N HIS A 457 -15.86 -15.68 -2.26
CA HIS A 457 -16.89 -16.69 -2.50
C HIS A 457 -16.35 -17.97 -3.14
N GLY A 458 -17.20 -18.99 -3.24
CA GLY A 458 -16.86 -20.30 -3.79
C GLY A 458 -16.28 -21.27 -2.75
N PRO A 459 -15.71 -22.41 -3.18
CA PRO A 459 -15.19 -23.42 -2.28
C PRO A 459 -13.79 -23.07 -1.74
N ILE A 460 -13.43 -23.69 -0.62
CA ILE A 460 -12.05 -23.73 -0.15
C ILE A 460 -11.25 -24.64 -1.09
N PRO A 461 -10.16 -24.18 -1.72
CA PRO A 461 -9.36 -25.03 -2.61
C PRO A 461 -8.71 -26.19 -1.84
N HIS A 462 -8.79 -27.41 -2.36
CA HIS A 462 -8.16 -28.62 -1.79
C HIS A 462 -6.66 -28.49 -1.59
N SER A 463 -5.99 -27.63 -2.37
CA SER A 463 -4.60 -27.25 -2.20
C SER A 463 -4.24 -26.71 -0.80
N PHE A 464 -5.22 -26.25 0.00
CA PHE A 464 -4.98 -25.76 1.35
C PHE A 464 -4.50 -26.89 2.30
N GLN A 465 -4.74 -28.16 1.95
CA GLN A 465 -4.15 -29.30 2.66
C GLN A 465 -2.61 -29.28 2.67
N CYS A 466 -1.98 -28.52 1.78
CA CYS A 466 -0.53 -28.41 1.68
C CYS A 466 0.07 -27.38 2.67
N LEU A 467 -0.77 -26.66 3.43
CA LEU A 467 -0.36 -25.62 4.38
C LEU A 467 0.08 -26.24 5.72
N MET A 468 1.11 -27.08 5.68
CA MET A 468 1.51 -27.95 6.81
C MET A 468 1.92 -27.21 8.09
N LYS A 469 2.27 -25.92 7.99
CA LYS A 469 2.62 -25.06 9.14
C LYS A 469 1.49 -24.16 9.60
N MET A 470 0.31 -24.25 9.00
CA MET A 470 -0.81 -23.37 9.34
C MET A 470 -1.27 -23.61 10.79
N GLU A 471 -1.32 -22.53 11.55
CA GLU A 471 -1.75 -22.48 12.94
C GLU A 471 -3.10 -21.75 13.09
N LEU A 472 -3.26 -20.64 12.36
CA LEU A 472 -4.46 -19.82 12.33
C LEU A 472 -4.97 -19.63 10.89
N LEU A 473 -6.15 -20.17 10.61
CA LEU A 473 -6.84 -19.99 9.33
C LEU A 473 -8.20 -19.31 9.58
N ASN A 474 -8.34 -18.05 9.17
CA ASN A 474 -9.58 -17.29 9.36
C ASN A 474 -10.19 -16.93 7.99
N LEU A 475 -11.32 -17.56 7.69
CA LEU A 475 -12.13 -17.32 6.49
C LEU A 475 -13.52 -16.76 6.85
N ALA A 476 -13.73 -16.33 8.10
CA ALA A 476 -15.05 -15.94 8.60
C ALA A 476 -15.61 -14.70 7.90
N TYR A 477 -16.93 -14.49 7.98
CA TYR A 477 -17.61 -13.32 7.40
C TYR A 477 -17.28 -13.11 5.92
N ASN A 478 -17.57 -14.13 5.11
CA ASN A 478 -17.41 -14.13 3.67
C ASN A 478 -18.66 -14.75 3.02
N LYS A 479 -18.55 -15.12 1.74
CA LYS A 479 -19.59 -15.79 0.96
C LYS A 479 -19.11 -17.16 0.46
N PHE A 480 -18.23 -17.82 1.22
CA PHE A 480 -17.74 -19.15 0.87
C PHE A 480 -18.87 -20.18 0.97
N SER A 481 -18.83 -21.18 0.09
CA SER A 481 -19.88 -22.19 -0.04
C SER A 481 -19.30 -23.54 -0.46
N GLY A 482 -20.16 -24.56 -0.51
CA GLY A 482 -19.77 -25.93 -0.83
C GLY A 482 -19.37 -26.74 0.40
N VAL A 483 -18.58 -27.79 0.17
CA VAL A 483 -18.12 -28.73 1.20
C VAL A 483 -16.80 -28.24 1.79
N VAL A 484 -16.65 -28.30 3.11
CA VAL A 484 -15.35 -28.06 3.76
C VAL A 484 -14.43 -29.27 3.52
N PRO A 485 -13.24 -29.11 2.91
CA PRO A 485 -12.35 -30.25 2.64
C PRO A 485 -11.81 -30.89 3.91
N GLU A 486 -11.96 -32.21 4.04
CA GLU A 486 -11.52 -32.98 5.21
C GLU A 486 -10.01 -32.94 5.42
N GLU A 487 -9.26 -32.84 4.33
CA GLU A 487 -7.80 -32.76 4.35
C GLU A 487 -7.32 -31.44 4.96
N VAL A 488 -8.08 -30.35 4.82
CA VAL A 488 -7.76 -29.07 5.47
C VAL A 488 -7.96 -29.17 6.98
N CYS A 489 -9.02 -29.84 7.42
CA CYS A 489 -9.27 -30.14 8.84
C CYS A 489 -8.30 -31.17 9.42
N SER A 490 -7.44 -31.79 8.60
CA SER A 490 -6.42 -32.75 9.01
C SER A 490 -5.02 -32.12 9.11
N LEU A 491 -4.89 -30.80 8.91
CA LEU A 491 -3.62 -30.10 9.06
C LEU A 491 -3.10 -30.22 10.51
N PRO A 492 -1.81 -30.56 10.70
CA PRO A 492 -1.31 -31.01 11.99
C PRO A 492 -1.17 -29.91 13.05
N ASN A 493 -1.04 -28.65 12.63
CA ASN A 493 -0.73 -27.52 13.51
C ASN A 493 -1.91 -26.56 13.70
N LEU A 494 -3.08 -26.84 13.10
CA LEU A 494 -4.25 -25.96 13.23
C LEU A 494 -4.69 -25.88 14.68
N SER A 495 -4.67 -24.67 15.21
CA SER A 495 -5.10 -24.34 16.58
C SER A 495 -6.32 -23.43 16.60
N ASN A 496 -6.49 -22.62 15.54
CA ASN A 496 -7.65 -21.76 15.35
C ASN A 496 -8.05 -21.77 13.88
N PHE A 497 -9.20 -22.37 13.59
CA PHE A 497 -9.79 -22.41 12.26
C PHE A 497 -11.20 -21.84 12.34
N THR A 498 -11.47 -20.70 11.71
CA THR A 498 -12.83 -20.15 11.71
C THR A 498 -13.38 -20.00 10.30
N LEU A 499 -14.57 -20.58 10.12
CA LEU A 499 -15.38 -20.56 8.91
C LEU A 499 -16.74 -19.90 9.17
N SER A 500 -16.91 -19.23 10.31
CA SER A 500 -18.21 -18.71 10.71
C SER A 500 -18.72 -17.62 9.77
N TYR A 501 -20.04 -17.43 9.75
CA TYR A 501 -20.70 -16.44 8.89
C TYR A 501 -20.40 -16.63 7.39
N ASN A 502 -20.48 -17.87 6.91
CA ASN A 502 -20.39 -18.25 5.49
C ASN A 502 -21.64 -19.03 5.06
N TYR A 503 -21.57 -19.76 3.95
CA TYR A 503 -22.64 -20.57 3.36
C TYR A 503 -22.16 -22.00 3.05
N PHE A 504 -21.26 -22.56 3.86
CA PHE A 504 -20.87 -23.97 3.74
C PHE A 504 -22.06 -24.88 4.02
N THR A 505 -22.17 -25.97 3.26
CA THR A 505 -23.34 -26.87 3.34
C THR A 505 -23.03 -28.21 3.98
N GLN A 506 -21.76 -28.62 4.00
CA GLN A 506 -21.35 -29.93 4.48
C GLN A 506 -19.98 -29.89 5.16
N VAL A 507 -19.84 -30.71 6.20
CA VAL A 507 -18.58 -31.01 6.89
C VAL A 507 -18.50 -32.51 7.16
N GLY A 508 -17.31 -33.10 7.02
CA GLY A 508 -17.08 -34.51 7.28
C GLY A 508 -16.51 -34.78 8.69
N PRO A 509 -16.08 -36.02 8.96
CA PRO A 509 -15.72 -36.47 10.30
C PRO A 509 -14.53 -35.75 10.96
N GLN A 510 -13.48 -35.41 10.21
CA GLN A 510 -12.30 -34.72 10.76
C GLN A 510 -12.63 -33.28 11.12
N CYS A 511 -13.34 -32.57 10.24
CA CYS A 511 -13.84 -31.22 10.57
C CYS A 511 -14.74 -31.25 11.80
N ARG A 512 -15.63 -32.26 11.91
CA ARG A 512 -16.46 -32.43 13.12
C ARG A 512 -15.62 -32.60 14.37
N LYS A 513 -14.51 -33.36 14.36
CA LYS A 513 -13.63 -33.46 15.53
C LYS A 513 -13.10 -32.09 15.96
N LEU A 514 -12.67 -31.26 15.01
CA LEU A 514 -12.20 -29.89 15.30
C LEU A 514 -13.32 -28.99 15.86
N ILE A 515 -14.56 -29.16 15.39
CA ILE A 515 -15.72 -28.45 15.94
C ILE A 515 -15.94 -28.84 17.40
N HIS A 516 -15.93 -30.14 17.71
CA HIS A 516 -16.11 -30.62 19.08
C HIS A 516 -14.97 -30.20 20.01
N SER A 517 -13.75 -30.05 19.50
CA SER A 517 -12.59 -29.58 20.28
C SER A 517 -12.48 -28.05 20.36
N GLY A 518 -13.42 -27.30 19.75
CA GLY A 518 -13.39 -25.83 19.74
C GLY A 518 -12.31 -25.20 18.86
N ILE A 519 -11.62 -26.00 18.03
CA ILE A 519 -10.61 -25.50 17.08
C ILE A 519 -11.29 -24.94 15.83
N LEU A 520 -12.40 -25.56 15.38
CA LEU A 520 -13.15 -25.15 14.20
C LEU A 520 -14.49 -24.48 14.56
N ASP A 521 -14.62 -23.18 14.28
CA ASP A 521 -15.89 -22.45 14.37
C ASP A 521 -16.67 -22.49 13.04
N MET A 522 -17.85 -23.09 13.10
CA MET A 522 -18.80 -23.22 11.97
C MET A 522 -20.12 -22.46 12.19
N THR A 523 -20.19 -21.55 13.16
CA THR A 523 -21.42 -20.80 13.44
C THR A 523 -21.89 -20.00 12.22
N LYS A 524 -23.22 -19.86 12.05
CA LYS A 524 -23.83 -19.09 10.95
C LYS A 524 -23.38 -19.55 9.56
N ASN A 525 -23.45 -20.86 9.31
CA ASN A 525 -23.35 -21.49 7.98
C ASN A 525 -24.69 -22.14 7.57
N CYS A 526 -24.69 -22.95 6.51
CA CYS A 526 -25.86 -23.66 5.97
C CYS A 526 -25.75 -25.19 6.15
N VAL A 527 -25.18 -25.63 7.27
CA VAL A 527 -24.97 -27.06 7.57
C VAL A 527 -26.14 -27.58 8.41
N ILE A 528 -27.04 -28.35 7.80
CA ILE A 528 -28.36 -28.73 8.37
C ILE A 528 -28.28 -29.37 9.77
N ASP A 529 -27.23 -30.14 10.04
CA ASP A 529 -27.12 -30.95 11.27
C ASP A 529 -26.20 -30.34 12.35
N LEU A 530 -25.83 -29.07 12.22
CA LEU A 530 -25.08 -28.32 13.23
C LEU A 530 -25.96 -27.29 13.95
N ASN A 531 -25.57 -26.94 15.17
CA ASN A 531 -26.24 -25.88 15.94
C ASN A 531 -25.80 -24.47 15.48
N ASN A 532 -26.58 -23.44 15.83
CA ASN A 532 -26.28 -22.02 15.59
C ASN A 532 -26.03 -21.65 14.12
N GLN A 533 -26.78 -22.26 13.20
CA GLN A 533 -26.67 -22.04 11.76
C GLN A 533 -27.51 -20.83 11.31
N ARG A 534 -27.39 -20.50 10.02
CA ARG A 534 -28.30 -19.57 9.33
C ARG A 534 -29.69 -20.17 9.24
N THR A 535 -30.69 -19.34 9.01
CA THR A 535 -32.04 -19.85 8.74
C THR A 535 -32.11 -20.50 7.36
N ASP A 536 -33.07 -21.41 7.18
CA ASP A 536 -33.31 -22.04 5.88
C ASP A 536 -33.59 -20.98 4.80
N ASP A 537 -34.36 -19.92 5.13
CA ASP A 537 -34.63 -18.79 4.24
C ASP A 537 -33.36 -18.04 3.81
N GLU A 538 -32.42 -17.77 4.75
CA GLU A 538 -31.14 -17.11 4.42
C GLU A 538 -30.29 -17.96 3.48
N CYS A 539 -30.27 -19.28 3.70
CA CYS A 539 -29.54 -20.22 2.85
C CYS A 539 -30.19 -20.37 1.48
N GLU A 540 -31.52 -20.54 1.40
CA GLU A 540 -32.27 -20.63 0.15
C GLU A 540 -32.14 -19.33 -0.67
N GLU A 541 -32.22 -18.17 -0.02
CA GLU A 541 -32.01 -16.87 -0.67
C GLU A 541 -30.62 -16.79 -1.32
N PHE A 542 -29.57 -17.19 -0.59
CA PHE A 542 -28.21 -17.16 -1.12
C PHE A 542 -28.05 -18.07 -2.35
N PHE A 543 -28.51 -19.32 -2.27
CA PHE A 543 -28.34 -20.28 -3.36
C PHE A 543 -29.29 -20.05 -4.55
N SER A 544 -30.42 -19.37 -4.34
CA SER A 544 -31.36 -19.01 -5.42
C SER A 544 -30.94 -17.75 -6.18
N ARG A 545 -30.33 -16.77 -5.50
CA ARG A 545 -29.95 -15.48 -6.10
C ARG A 545 -28.53 -15.47 -6.66
N ASN A 546 -27.61 -16.24 -6.07
CA ASN A 546 -26.19 -16.12 -6.38
C ASN A 546 -25.63 -17.40 -7.02
N HIS A 547 -25.30 -17.30 -8.31
CA HIS A 547 -24.48 -18.31 -9.01
C HIS A 547 -23.02 -17.85 -9.06
N TYR A 548 -22.32 -17.95 -7.93
CA TYR A 548 -20.88 -17.71 -7.90
C TYR A 548 -20.15 -18.87 -8.57
N VAL A 549 -19.67 -18.67 -9.80
CA VAL A 549 -18.90 -19.68 -10.54
C VAL A 549 -17.41 -19.38 -10.40
N CYS A 550 -16.67 -20.33 -9.84
CA CYS A 550 -15.22 -20.26 -9.79
C CYS A 550 -14.60 -20.82 -11.07
N PRO A 551 -13.57 -20.15 -11.64
CA PRO A 551 -12.82 -20.72 -12.75
C PRO A 551 -12.23 -22.08 -12.35
N ASN A 552 -12.48 -23.11 -13.18
CA ASN A 552 -11.98 -24.46 -12.96
C ASN A 552 -12.32 -25.04 -11.58
N GLU A 553 -13.56 -24.90 -11.11
CA GLU A 553 -14.00 -25.39 -9.79
C GLU A 553 -13.64 -26.87 -9.52
N LYS A 554 -13.77 -27.74 -10.53
CA LYS A 554 -13.32 -29.14 -10.43
C LYS A 554 -11.83 -29.24 -10.09
N PHE A 555 -11.00 -28.38 -10.66
CA PHE A 555 -9.57 -28.34 -10.36
C PHE A 555 -9.34 -27.82 -8.93
N LEU A 556 -10.05 -26.78 -8.50
CA LEU A 556 -9.96 -26.26 -7.13
C LEU A 556 -10.29 -27.32 -6.07
N THR A 557 -11.21 -28.24 -6.38
CA THR A 557 -11.69 -29.30 -5.48
C THR A 557 -10.98 -30.65 -5.67
N THR A 558 -9.96 -30.76 -6.52
CA THR A 558 -9.24 -32.03 -6.73
C THR A 558 -7.73 -31.90 -6.74
N HIS A 559 -7.20 -30.74 -7.10
CA HIS A 559 -5.76 -30.54 -7.21
C HIS A 559 -5.15 -30.08 -5.88
N ALA A 560 -4.03 -30.69 -5.53
CA ALA A 560 -3.20 -30.32 -4.41
C ALA A 560 -1.71 -30.40 -4.81
N PRO A 561 -0.98 -29.26 -4.84
CA PRO A 561 0.41 -29.24 -5.33
C PRO A 561 1.37 -30.12 -4.53
N CYS A 562 1.08 -30.41 -3.27
CA CYS A 562 1.91 -31.31 -2.44
C CYS A 562 1.80 -32.79 -2.84
N ASN A 563 0.81 -33.16 -3.66
CA ASN A 563 0.66 -34.54 -4.16
C ASN A 563 1.43 -34.79 -5.46
N GLU A 564 1.90 -33.73 -6.14
CA GLU A 564 2.70 -33.80 -7.36
C GLU A 564 4.14 -34.25 -7.03
N GLY A 565 4.31 -35.56 -6.89
CA GLY A 565 5.58 -36.20 -6.50
C GLY A 565 5.40 -37.54 -5.78
N LEU A 566 4.19 -37.81 -5.26
CA LEU A 566 3.85 -39.09 -4.63
C LEU A 566 3.48 -40.19 -5.63
N SER A 567 3.30 -39.86 -6.92
CA SER A 567 2.90 -40.81 -7.96
C SER A 567 4.01 -41.77 -8.43
N GLY A 568 5.24 -41.66 -7.91
CA GLY A 568 6.35 -42.55 -8.27
C GLY A 568 6.86 -43.48 -7.16
N ALA A 569 6.56 -43.19 -5.88
CA ALA A 569 7.18 -43.92 -4.78
C ALA A 569 6.36 -43.89 -3.48
N GLN A 570 5.06 -44.19 -3.53
CA GLN A 570 4.31 -44.78 -2.41
C GLN A 570 2.86 -45.12 -2.82
N VAL A 571 2.72 -46.00 -3.81
CA VAL A 571 1.51 -46.84 -3.94
C VAL A 571 1.97 -48.29 -3.88
N LYS A 572 2.29 -48.74 -2.66
CA LYS A 572 2.24 -50.16 -2.32
C LYS A 572 1.46 -50.31 -1.02
N SER A 573 0.28 -50.89 -1.17
CA SER A 573 -0.59 -51.47 -0.16
C SER A 573 -1.14 -50.56 0.94
N SER A 574 -2.35 -50.05 0.71
CA SER A 574 -3.44 -50.27 1.66
C SER A 574 -4.72 -50.51 0.86
N ASN A 575 -5.11 -51.77 0.84
CA ASN A 575 -6.29 -52.27 0.15
C ASN A 575 -7.51 -51.96 1.03
N ILE A 576 -8.30 -50.94 0.70
CA ILE A 576 -9.68 -50.81 1.20
C ILE A 576 -10.56 -50.44 0.00
N GLN A 577 -11.25 -51.44 -0.52
CA GLN A 577 -12.33 -51.28 -1.48
C GLN A 577 -13.48 -50.50 -0.85
N GLY A 578 -13.60 -49.22 -1.20
CA GLY A 578 -14.77 -48.38 -0.95
C GLY A 578 -15.53 -48.16 -2.25
N ARG A 579 -16.69 -48.80 -2.36
CA ARG A 579 -17.61 -48.80 -3.51
C ARG A 579 -18.13 -47.37 -3.79
N VAL A 580 -17.98 -46.89 -5.02
CA VAL A 580 -18.55 -45.61 -5.51
C VAL A 580 -20.08 -45.73 -5.63
N PRO A 581 -20.90 -44.85 -5.02
CA PRO A 581 -22.32 -44.74 -5.37
C PRO A 581 -22.51 -43.80 -6.58
N ALA A 582 -23.39 -44.22 -7.49
CA ALA A 582 -23.81 -43.48 -8.68
C ALA A 582 -24.59 -42.18 -8.34
N PRO A 583 -24.67 -41.20 -9.26
CA PRO A 583 -25.28 -39.89 -9.00
C PRO A 583 -26.80 -40.00 -8.84
N VAL A 584 -27.33 -39.44 -7.74
CA VAL A 584 -28.77 -39.40 -7.46
C VAL A 584 -29.42 -38.17 -8.11
N GLN A 585 -30.51 -38.44 -8.83
CA GLN A 585 -31.35 -37.46 -9.53
C GLN A 585 -32.07 -36.51 -8.56
N ALA A 586 -32.35 -35.29 -9.04
CA ALA A 586 -33.08 -34.24 -8.33
C ALA A 586 -34.47 -34.70 -7.81
N PRO A 587 -34.88 -34.32 -6.59
CA PRO A 587 -36.16 -34.75 -6.04
C PRO A 587 -37.32 -33.95 -6.64
N ARG A 588 -38.33 -34.69 -7.10
CA ARG A 588 -39.66 -34.15 -7.49
C ARG A 588 -40.50 -33.88 -6.24
N ARG A 589 -41.31 -32.82 -6.31
CA ARG A 589 -42.37 -32.43 -5.36
C ARG A 589 -43.29 -33.61 -5.00
N GLY A 590 -43.52 -33.82 -3.71
CA GLY A 590 -44.50 -34.77 -3.17
C GLY A 590 -44.91 -34.37 -1.74
N SER A 591 -46.22 -34.36 -1.51
CA SER A 591 -46.98 -33.80 -0.39
C SER A 591 -46.73 -34.43 1.00
N TYR A 592 -46.94 -33.62 2.03
CA TYR A 592 -47.04 -33.93 3.46
C TYR A 592 -47.88 -35.19 3.80
N GLY A 593 -47.44 -35.95 4.82
CA GLY A 593 -48.28 -36.90 5.54
C GLY A 593 -47.54 -37.89 6.45
N ALA A 594 -47.80 -37.76 7.77
CA ALA A 594 -47.74 -38.77 8.85
C ALA A 594 -46.40 -39.09 9.58
N LEU A 595 -46.30 -38.58 10.83
CA LEU A 595 -46.16 -39.29 12.14
C LEU A 595 -45.48 -40.69 12.12
N SER A 596 -44.59 -41.15 13.01
CA SER A 596 -44.13 -40.81 14.37
C SER A 596 -42.94 -41.77 14.74
N PRO A 597 -42.30 -41.70 15.93
CA PRO A 597 -40.86 -41.92 16.14
C PRO A 597 -40.46 -43.33 16.66
N HIS A 598 -39.16 -43.65 16.55
CA HIS A 598 -38.38 -44.37 17.56
C HIS A 598 -36.90 -43.99 17.49
#